data_AF-K6YQ90-F1
#
_entry.id   AF-K6YQ90-F1
#
_cell.length_a   1.000
_cell.length_b   1.000
_cell.length_c   1.000
_cell.angle_alpha   90.00
_cell.angle_beta   90.00
_cell.angle_gamma   90.00
#
_symmetry.space_group_name_H-M   'P 1'
#
loop_
_entity.id
_entity.type
_entity.pdbx_description
1 polymer ?
#
loop_
_entity_poly.entity_id
_entity_poly.type
_entity_poly.pdbx_seq_one_letter_code
_entity_poly.pdbx_strand_id
1 'polypeptide(L)'
;MKMTEAEIRTLIAQNIKGFDPKLEVIEEEFKVEMDDGTRGFIDILARDEFGYLTIIELKKSRVSERSAIQQLFKYSAMLKEYLSISQEKIRRVIISTDWRELKAPFAESSANADYPIDGYKLSISNGQLNYEKVVLATEEIDRDPAIKFHLFKFSTQEDRNKALGMIEEISSDITELNLLVFKIELDQPKSEKFFVHSNYGFGLIVTFFACPYEKALEKLNIEPIDYMPYGSIHCSNNKLLVSLAFNVKFTRSLANIIDYRYELENLDSFSNYLSWYPVDNNYISFGKMFSKASIFMSKDDVLRHANGVSGLHSYYFCERFSTKNPADSMVFRKSLSNFLMFNKEWLKITNYLLNNLSDDDDVTVSIFNPLNVIALIHDYISSKESLRIPELHIEIKKSSGEIESYRGALMCEGRGIFSGVIDKIEETYGSIKNFKLRLLNHKTPNKDEDLSTILGLKHFVMKDDKRLIVGDGVLELADIDLKKVGLNVFFLDNIQVIDEVARLYDKHGLSHGIVQFFPEEF
;
A
#
# COMPACT_ATOMS: atom_id res chain seq x y z
N MET A 1 -25.36 -45.38 -18.63
CA MET A 1 -26.40 -44.42 -18.21
C MET A 1 -25.74 -43.26 -17.48
N LYS A 2 -26.18 -42.01 -17.71
CA LYS A 2 -25.64 -40.83 -17.02
C LYS A 2 -26.44 -40.63 -15.72
N MET A 3 -25.89 -40.99 -14.55
CA MET A 3 -26.55 -40.86 -13.24
C MET A 3 -27.06 -39.43 -13.01
N THR A 4 -28.29 -39.24 -12.54
CA THR A 4 -28.93 -37.97 -12.16
C THR A 4 -28.29 -37.32 -10.93
N GLU A 5 -28.56 -36.04 -10.67
CA GLU A 5 -28.03 -35.35 -9.49
C GLU A 5 -28.53 -36.01 -8.18
N ALA A 6 -29.81 -36.40 -8.13
CA ALA A 6 -30.39 -37.15 -7.02
C ALA A 6 -29.72 -38.52 -6.80
N GLU A 7 -29.48 -39.30 -7.86
CA GLU A 7 -28.77 -40.59 -7.73
C GLU A 7 -27.34 -40.41 -7.21
N ILE A 8 -26.66 -39.33 -7.62
CA ILE A 8 -25.31 -39.01 -7.13
C ILE A 8 -25.37 -38.59 -5.65
N ARG A 9 -26.33 -37.75 -5.25
CA ARG A 9 -26.53 -37.35 -3.86
C ARG A 9 -26.73 -38.55 -2.95
N THR A 10 -27.63 -39.46 -3.30
CA THR A 10 -27.87 -40.68 -2.54
C THR A 10 -26.61 -41.55 -2.47
N LEU A 11 -25.85 -41.65 -3.56
CA LEU A 11 -24.59 -42.39 -3.55
C LEU A 11 -23.54 -41.73 -2.63
N ILE A 12 -23.47 -40.39 -2.59
CA ILE A 12 -22.61 -39.65 -1.66
C ILE A 12 -23.06 -39.88 -0.21
N ALA A 13 -24.34 -39.74 0.09
CA ALA A 13 -24.89 -39.90 1.44
C ALA A 13 -24.63 -41.32 1.99
N GLN A 14 -24.87 -42.35 1.18
CA GLN A 14 -24.60 -43.75 1.55
C GLN A 14 -23.11 -44.04 1.77
N ASN A 15 -22.23 -43.30 1.10
CA ASN A 15 -20.78 -43.48 1.18
C ASN A 15 -20.08 -42.28 1.83
N ILE A 16 -20.76 -41.55 2.73
CA ILE A 16 -20.24 -40.29 3.28
C ILE A 16 -18.88 -40.46 3.97
N LYS A 17 -18.64 -41.64 4.57
CA LYS A 17 -17.38 -41.99 5.23
C LYS A 17 -16.21 -42.15 4.25
N GLY A 18 -16.50 -42.41 2.98
CA GLY A 18 -15.52 -42.37 1.89
C GLY A 18 -15.14 -40.96 1.46
N PHE A 19 -15.98 -39.96 1.76
CA PHE A 19 -15.69 -38.54 1.58
C PHE A 19 -14.95 -37.96 2.79
N ASP A 20 -15.52 -38.15 4.00
CA ASP A 20 -14.93 -37.74 5.27
C ASP A 20 -15.31 -38.79 6.35
N PRO A 21 -14.34 -39.54 6.90
CA PRO A 21 -14.61 -40.66 7.80
C PRO A 21 -15.27 -40.24 9.12
N LYS A 22 -15.24 -38.94 9.47
CA LYS A 22 -15.81 -38.40 10.70
C LYS A 22 -17.27 -38.00 10.57
N LEU A 23 -17.81 -37.96 9.36
CA LEU A 23 -19.18 -37.50 9.12
C LEU A 23 -20.20 -38.63 9.23
N GLU A 24 -21.35 -38.29 9.79
CA GLU A 24 -22.57 -39.08 9.77
C GLU A 24 -23.69 -38.26 9.10
N VAL A 25 -24.40 -38.85 8.14
CA VAL A 25 -25.53 -38.18 7.47
C VAL A 25 -26.68 -38.03 8.46
N ILE A 26 -27.21 -36.81 8.56
CA ILE A 26 -28.48 -36.53 9.25
C ILE A 26 -29.63 -36.83 8.28
N GLU A 27 -29.62 -36.17 7.11
CA GLU A 27 -30.68 -36.32 6.11
C GLU A 27 -30.21 -35.89 4.72
N GLU A 28 -30.78 -36.50 3.68
CA GLU A 28 -30.76 -35.99 2.30
C GLU A 28 -31.94 -35.05 2.08
N GLU A 29 -31.78 -34.00 1.26
CA GLU A 29 -32.86 -33.02 0.99
C GLU A 29 -33.45 -32.43 2.28
N PHE A 30 -32.58 -32.15 3.27
CA PHE A 30 -32.99 -31.67 4.59
C PHE A 30 -33.76 -30.35 4.43
N LYS A 31 -35.03 -30.39 4.80
CA LYS A 31 -35.94 -29.26 4.67
C LYS A 31 -35.76 -28.31 5.84
N VAL A 32 -35.43 -27.05 5.53
CA VAL A 32 -35.49 -25.94 6.48
C VAL A 32 -36.67 -25.05 6.11
N GLU A 33 -37.54 -24.77 7.07
CA GLU A 33 -38.69 -23.88 6.91
C GLU A 33 -38.66 -22.83 8.01
N MET A 34 -38.63 -21.57 7.62
CA MET A 34 -38.62 -20.42 8.52
C MET A 34 -40.04 -19.97 8.85
N ASP A 35 -40.20 -19.21 9.93
CA ASP A 35 -41.51 -18.69 10.37
C ASP A 35 -42.16 -17.75 9.33
N ASP A 36 -41.36 -17.11 8.47
CA ASP A 36 -41.83 -16.26 7.37
C ASP A 36 -42.28 -17.05 6.12
N GLY A 37 -42.24 -18.38 6.17
CA GLY A 37 -42.60 -19.27 5.07
C GLY A 37 -41.47 -19.54 4.06
N THR A 38 -40.28 -18.97 4.27
CA THR A 38 -39.10 -19.26 3.44
C THR A 38 -38.69 -20.73 3.61
N ARG A 39 -38.52 -21.43 2.49
CA ARG A 39 -38.12 -22.85 2.46
C ARG A 39 -36.78 -23.04 1.76
N GLY A 40 -36.01 -24.00 2.25
CA GLY A 40 -34.74 -24.44 1.68
C GLY A 40 -34.60 -25.95 1.80
N PHE A 41 -33.87 -26.54 0.85
CA PHE A 41 -33.59 -27.98 0.83
C PHE A 41 -32.09 -28.14 0.69
N ILE A 42 -31.44 -28.57 1.76
CA ILE A 42 -30.01 -28.85 1.77
C ILE A 42 -29.82 -30.22 1.13
N ASP A 43 -28.99 -30.33 0.10
CA ASP A 43 -28.75 -31.61 -0.59
C ASP A 43 -28.37 -32.72 0.41
N ILE A 44 -27.35 -32.51 1.22
CA ILE A 44 -27.01 -33.43 2.32
C ILE A 44 -26.63 -32.62 3.54
N LEU A 45 -27.30 -32.87 4.66
CA LEU A 45 -26.89 -32.38 5.97
C LEU A 45 -26.21 -33.52 6.73
N ALA A 46 -24.99 -33.28 7.21
CA ALA A 46 -24.23 -34.24 7.99
C ALA A 46 -23.71 -33.61 9.29
N ARG A 47 -23.24 -34.43 10.22
CA ARG A 47 -22.67 -34.00 11.50
C ARG A 47 -21.41 -34.81 11.81
N ASP A 48 -20.44 -34.18 12.46
CA ASP A 48 -19.27 -34.88 13.01
C ASP A 48 -19.45 -35.34 14.46
N GLU A 49 -18.43 -36.01 15.00
CA GLU A 49 -18.40 -36.50 16.40
C GLU A 49 -18.46 -35.38 17.46
N PHE A 50 -18.13 -34.14 17.09
CA PHE A 50 -18.12 -32.97 17.98
C PHE A 50 -19.40 -32.11 17.84
N GLY A 51 -20.35 -32.55 17.01
CA GLY A 51 -21.61 -31.86 16.79
C GLY A 51 -21.54 -30.69 15.80
N TYR A 52 -20.48 -30.54 15.02
CA TYR A 52 -20.42 -29.56 13.94
C TYR A 52 -21.21 -30.06 12.74
N LEU A 53 -22.03 -29.20 12.18
CA LEU A 53 -22.87 -29.48 11.04
C LEU A 53 -22.12 -29.20 9.74
N THR A 54 -22.23 -30.10 8.78
CA THR A 54 -21.68 -29.95 7.44
C THR A 54 -22.82 -29.88 6.43
N ILE A 55 -22.96 -28.73 5.79
CA ILE A 55 -23.88 -28.50 4.66
C ILE A 55 -23.13 -28.89 3.38
N ILE A 56 -23.60 -29.91 2.67
CA ILE A 56 -23.00 -30.35 1.41
C ILE A 56 -23.96 -29.99 0.28
N GLU A 57 -23.51 -29.13 -0.63
CA GLU A 57 -24.22 -28.77 -1.86
C GLU A 57 -23.62 -29.51 -3.05
N LEU A 58 -24.46 -30.23 -3.81
CA LEU A 58 -24.04 -31.00 -4.98
C LEU A 58 -24.41 -30.26 -6.26
N LYS A 59 -23.49 -30.23 -7.23
CA LYS A 59 -23.76 -29.74 -8.59
C LYS A 59 -23.25 -30.69 -9.66
N LYS A 60 -24.15 -31.13 -10.54
CA LYS A 60 -23.81 -32.00 -11.66
C LYS A 60 -23.70 -31.24 -12.99
N SER A 61 -24.29 -30.04 -13.09
CA SER A 61 -24.41 -29.32 -14.37
C SER A 61 -23.80 -27.93 -14.31
N ARG A 62 -23.30 -27.46 -15.44
CA ARG A 62 -22.78 -26.09 -15.61
C ARG A 62 -23.81 -25.01 -15.25
N VAL A 63 -25.09 -25.27 -15.51
CA VAL A 63 -26.16 -24.31 -15.18
C VAL A 63 -26.36 -24.23 -13.67
N SER A 64 -26.33 -25.38 -12.98
CA SER A 64 -26.54 -25.41 -11.54
C SER A 64 -25.32 -24.90 -10.75
N GLU A 65 -24.09 -25.04 -11.26
CA GLU A 65 -22.85 -24.50 -10.66
C GLU A 65 -22.96 -23.05 -10.18
N ARG A 66 -23.56 -22.18 -11.01
CA ARG A 66 -23.64 -20.72 -10.76
C ARG A 66 -24.37 -20.35 -9.48
N SER A 67 -25.24 -21.23 -8.98
CA SER A 67 -26.09 -20.97 -7.82
C SER A 67 -25.54 -21.53 -6.51
N ALA A 68 -24.52 -22.40 -6.54
CA ALA A 68 -24.13 -23.19 -5.38
C ALA A 68 -23.70 -22.34 -4.17
N ILE A 69 -22.92 -21.29 -4.41
CA ILE A 69 -22.44 -20.40 -3.34
C ILE A 69 -23.60 -19.63 -2.72
N GLN A 70 -24.52 -19.12 -3.54
CA GLN A 70 -25.72 -18.43 -3.05
C GLN A 70 -26.61 -19.37 -2.21
N GLN A 71 -26.74 -20.63 -2.64
CA GLN A 71 -27.48 -21.64 -1.88
C GLN A 71 -26.81 -21.93 -0.54
N LEU A 72 -25.48 -22.09 -0.51
CA LEU A 72 -24.76 -22.27 0.74
C LEU A 72 -24.91 -21.08 1.70
N PHE A 73 -24.90 -19.84 1.21
CA PHE A 73 -25.19 -18.67 2.05
C PHE A 73 -26.61 -18.73 2.63
N LYS A 74 -27.60 -19.02 1.79
CA LYS A 74 -29.00 -19.19 2.22
C LYS A 74 -29.12 -20.27 3.29
N TYR A 75 -28.57 -21.46 3.04
CA TYR A 75 -28.71 -22.60 3.95
C TYR A 75 -27.96 -22.39 5.27
N SER A 76 -26.78 -21.76 5.24
CA SER A 76 -26.04 -21.43 6.47
C SER A 76 -26.82 -20.44 7.33
N ALA A 77 -27.40 -19.39 6.73
CA ALA A 77 -28.22 -18.42 7.44
C ALA A 77 -29.49 -19.06 8.03
N MET A 78 -30.23 -19.82 7.23
CA MET A 78 -31.45 -20.50 7.67
C MET A 78 -31.19 -21.52 8.78
N LEU A 79 -30.15 -22.35 8.64
CA LEU A 79 -29.84 -23.40 9.61
C LEU A 79 -29.39 -22.81 10.95
N LYS A 80 -28.64 -21.70 10.92
CA LYS A 80 -28.19 -20.97 12.11
C LYS A 80 -29.39 -20.52 12.96
N GLU A 81 -30.40 -19.95 12.31
CA GLU A 81 -31.62 -19.47 12.98
C GLU A 81 -32.54 -20.64 13.38
N TYR A 82 -32.82 -21.56 12.45
CA TYR A 82 -33.69 -22.73 12.67
C TYR A 82 -33.23 -23.60 13.84
N LEU A 83 -31.92 -23.76 14.05
CA LEU A 83 -31.36 -24.54 15.17
C LEU A 83 -30.82 -23.69 16.33
N SER A 84 -30.86 -22.35 16.22
CA SER A 84 -30.28 -21.43 17.21
C SER A 84 -28.81 -21.76 17.58
N ILE A 85 -27.99 -22.02 16.57
CA ILE A 85 -26.55 -22.35 16.74
C ILE A 85 -25.65 -21.19 16.31
N SER A 86 -24.39 -21.19 16.73
CA SER A 86 -23.40 -20.22 16.27
C SER A 86 -22.81 -20.60 14.91
N GLN A 87 -22.26 -19.62 14.18
CA GLN A 87 -21.71 -19.83 12.84
C GLN A 87 -20.52 -20.79 12.83
N GLU A 88 -19.68 -20.75 13.85
CA GLU A 88 -18.54 -21.68 14.00
C GLU A 88 -18.95 -23.15 14.09
N LYS A 89 -20.23 -23.46 14.35
CA LYS A 89 -20.76 -24.83 14.32
C LYS A 89 -21.12 -25.32 12.91
N ILE A 90 -20.98 -24.49 11.88
CA ILE A 90 -21.38 -24.82 10.51
C ILE A 90 -20.14 -24.82 9.60
N ARG A 91 -19.93 -25.94 8.91
CA ARG A 91 -19.00 -26.12 7.79
C ARG A 91 -19.79 -26.22 6.49
N ARG A 92 -19.26 -25.65 5.41
CA ARG A 92 -19.86 -25.69 4.07
C ARG A 92 -18.99 -26.51 3.14
N VAL A 93 -19.62 -27.30 2.27
CA VAL A 93 -18.92 -28.11 1.27
C VAL A 93 -19.64 -27.97 -0.07
N ILE A 94 -18.90 -27.68 -1.13
CA ILE A 94 -19.39 -27.80 -2.51
C ILE A 94 -18.76 -29.04 -3.15
N ILE A 95 -19.61 -29.92 -3.66
CA ILE A 95 -19.18 -31.06 -4.48
C ILE A 95 -19.72 -30.83 -5.89
N SER A 96 -18.84 -30.75 -6.88
CA SER A 96 -19.27 -30.54 -8.26
C SER A 96 -18.49 -31.40 -9.25
N THR A 97 -19.17 -31.91 -10.28
CA THR A 97 -18.51 -32.64 -11.38
C THR A 97 -17.75 -31.72 -12.34
N ASP A 98 -18.09 -30.42 -12.35
CA ASP A 98 -17.44 -29.39 -13.15
C ASP A 98 -17.28 -28.11 -12.31
N TRP A 99 -16.20 -27.38 -12.53
CA TRP A 99 -15.74 -26.27 -11.69
C TRP A 99 -15.51 -24.99 -12.47
N ARG A 100 -15.78 -24.99 -13.78
CA ARG A 100 -15.44 -23.86 -14.66
C ARG A 100 -16.10 -22.55 -14.23
N GLU A 101 -17.38 -22.59 -13.81
CA GLU A 101 -18.09 -21.39 -13.36
C GLU A 101 -17.93 -21.16 -11.83
N LEU A 102 -17.53 -22.20 -11.08
CA LEU A 102 -17.34 -22.13 -9.63
C LEU A 102 -15.96 -21.63 -9.20
N LYS A 103 -14.91 -21.78 -10.03
CA LYS A 103 -13.53 -21.45 -9.64
C LYS A 103 -13.39 -20.04 -9.08
N ALA A 104 -13.75 -19.02 -9.85
CA ALA A 104 -13.60 -17.63 -9.42
C ALA A 104 -14.42 -17.30 -8.16
N PRO A 105 -15.74 -17.57 -8.09
CA PRO A 105 -16.52 -17.21 -6.91
C PRO A 105 -16.18 -18.09 -5.70
N PHE A 106 -15.74 -19.34 -5.88
CA PHE A 106 -15.28 -20.19 -4.78
C PHE A 106 -13.97 -19.66 -4.20
N ALA A 107 -13.01 -19.28 -5.04
CA ALA A 107 -11.76 -18.67 -4.58
C ALA A 107 -12.08 -17.44 -3.71
N GLU A 108 -12.83 -16.48 -4.26
CA GLU A 108 -13.24 -15.25 -3.55
C GLU A 108 -13.96 -15.55 -2.23
N SER A 109 -14.91 -16.49 -2.25
CA SER A 109 -15.68 -16.85 -1.05
C SER A 109 -14.83 -17.55 0.00
N SER A 110 -13.86 -18.37 -0.41
CA SER A 110 -13.00 -19.11 0.51
C SER A 110 -11.99 -18.22 1.23
N ALA A 111 -11.52 -17.15 0.57
CA ALA A 111 -10.60 -16.18 1.13
C ALA A 111 -11.23 -15.29 2.21
N ASN A 112 -12.51 -14.98 2.02
CA ASN A 112 -13.26 -14.01 2.83
C ASN A 112 -14.39 -14.69 3.64
N ALA A 113 -14.30 -16.00 3.86
CA ALA A 113 -15.38 -16.80 4.42
C ALA A 113 -15.45 -16.70 5.95
N ASP A 114 -16.58 -16.19 6.47
CA ASP A 114 -16.90 -16.30 7.91
C ASP A 114 -17.15 -17.75 8.34
N TYR A 115 -17.58 -18.61 7.41
CA TYR A 115 -17.80 -20.04 7.63
C TYR A 115 -16.78 -20.85 6.84
N PRO A 116 -16.11 -21.85 7.46
CA PRO A 116 -15.23 -22.77 6.75
C PRO A 116 -15.93 -23.35 5.51
N ILE A 117 -15.29 -23.22 4.36
CA ILE A 117 -15.82 -23.72 3.08
C ILE A 117 -14.78 -24.57 2.37
N ASP A 118 -15.16 -25.78 1.97
CA ASP A 118 -14.34 -26.68 1.18
C ASP A 118 -14.98 -26.97 -0.19
N GLY A 119 -14.13 -27.25 -1.18
CA GLY A 119 -14.53 -27.54 -2.55
C GLY A 119 -13.95 -28.87 -3.02
N TYR A 120 -14.76 -29.69 -3.68
CA TYR A 120 -14.34 -30.97 -4.25
C TYR A 120 -14.85 -31.17 -5.67
N LYS A 121 -13.94 -31.59 -6.56
CA LYS A 121 -14.28 -32.07 -7.88
C LYS A 121 -14.61 -33.56 -7.82
N LEU A 122 -15.83 -33.89 -8.23
CA LEU A 122 -16.34 -35.26 -8.23
C LEU A 122 -16.10 -35.93 -9.59
N SER A 123 -15.47 -37.09 -9.56
CA SER A 123 -15.37 -38.00 -10.69
C SER A 123 -15.99 -39.35 -10.34
N ILE A 124 -16.83 -39.88 -11.22
CA ILE A 124 -17.53 -41.15 -11.01
C ILE A 124 -17.00 -42.16 -12.01
N SER A 125 -16.42 -43.26 -11.54
CA SER A 125 -15.88 -44.34 -12.37
C SER A 125 -16.36 -45.67 -11.84
N ASN A 126 -17.07 -46.45 -12.66
CA ASN A 126 -17.62 -47.77 -12.27
C ASN A 126 -18.46 -47.76 -10.98
N GLY A 127 -19.19 -46.66 -10.71
CA GLY A 127 -19.99 -46.49 -9.49
C GLY A 127 -19.18 -46.07 -8.25
N GLN A 128 -17.86 -45.96 -8.36
CA GLN A 128 -17.00 -45.43 -7.30
C GLN A 128 -16.88 -43.91 -7.42
N LEU A 129 -17.06 -43.23 -6.28
CA LEU A 129 -16.92 -41.78 -6.14
C LEU A 129 -15.47 -41.44 -5.83
N ASN A 130 -14.88 -40.54 -6.62
CA ASN A 130 -13.55 -39.98 -6.36
C ASN A 130 -13.67 -38.47 -6.17
N TYR A 131 -13.09 -37.98 -5.07
CA TYR A 131 -13.11 -36.57 -4.70
C TYR A 131 -11.71 -36.00 -4.81
N GLU A 132 -11.54 -34.98 -5.66
CA GLU A 132 -10.32 -34.20 -5.75
C GLU A 132 -10.55 -32.85 -5.06
N LYS A 133 -9.82 -32.57 -3.97
CA LYS A 133 -9.97 -31.29 -3.27
C LYS A 133 -9.54 -30.15 -4.19
N VAL A 134 -10.41 -29.16 -4.33
CA VAL A 134 -10.14 -27.94 -5.10
C VAL A 134 -9.53 -26.93 -4.14
N VAL A 135 -8.22 -26.73 -4.25
CA VAL A 135 -7.50 -25.67 -3.56
C VAL A 135 -7.21 -24.57 -4.57
N LEU A 136 -7.82 -23.41 -4.37
CA LEU A 136 -7.54 -22.23 -5.17
C LEU A 136 -6.79 -21.24 -4.29
N ALA A 137 -5.61 -20.82 -4.74
CA ALA A 137 -4.94 -19.69 -4.14
C ALA A 137 -5.73 -18.43 -4.51
N THR A 138 -6.32 -17.78 -3.50
CA THR A 138 -6.60 -16.35 -3.58
C THR A 138 -5.37 -15.62 -3.14
N GLU A 139 -4.71 -14.99 -4.09
CA GLU A 139 -3.53 -14.20 -3.80
C GLU A 139 -3.96 -12.76 -3.60
N GLU A 140 -3.65 -12.20 -2.43
CA GLU A 140 -3.67 -10.75 -2.28
C GLU A 140 -2.69 -10.16 -3.28
N ILE A 141 -3.23 -9.46 -4.27
CA ILE A 141 -2.42 -8.71 -5.22
C ILE A 141 -1.97 -7.45 -4.49
N ASP A 142 -0.70 -7.42 -4.09
CA ASP A 142 -0.05 -6.20 -3.63
C ASP A 142 -0.08 -5.17 -4.77
N ARG A 143 -0.85 -4.09 -4.59
CA ARG A 143 -1.06 -3.06 -5.62
C ARG A 143 -0.07 -1.91 -5.52
N ASP A 144 0.69 -1.79 -4.44
CA ASP A 144 1.56 -0.65 -4.19
C ASP A 144 2.65 -0.52 -5.26
N PRO A 145 3.18 0.68 -5.56
CA PRO A 145 4.36 0.80 -6.41
C PRO A 145 5.61 0.17 -5.79
N ALA A 146 6.60 -0.09 -6.64
CA ALA A 146 7.96 -0.37 -6.20
C ALA A 146 8.54 0.84 -5.44
N ILE A 147 9.28 0.57 -4.37
CA ILE A 147 9.91 1.61 -3.52
C ILE A 147 11.03 2.38 -4.23
N LYS A 148 11.35 2.02 -5.48
CA LYS A 148 12.36 2.64 -6.33
C LYS A 148 11.86 2.68 -7.77
N PHE A 149 12.36 3.63 -8.54
CA PHE A 149 12.08 3.73 -9.98
C PHE A 149 13.37 3.83 -10.79
N HIS A 150 13.31 3.41 -12.05
CA HIS A 150 14.45 3.43 -12.97
C HIS A 150 14.44 4.72 -13.76
N LEU A 151 15.53 5.48 -13.69
CA LEU A 151 15.69 6.72 -14.45
C LEU A 151 16.68 6.49 -15.59
N PHE A 152 16.22 6.72 -16.83
CA PHE A 152 17.04 6.63 -18.03
C PHE A 152 17.22 8.00 -18.65
N LYS A 153 18.46 8.33 -19.00
CA LYS A 153 18.85 9.62 -19.60
C LYS A 153 19.57 9.36 -20.93
N PHE A 154 19.22 10.15 -21.94
CA PHE A 154 19.65 10.03 -23.33
C PHE A 154 20.15 11.38 -23.83
N SER A 155 21.12 11.34 -24.74
CA SER A 155 21.68 12.54 -25.36
C SER A 155 20.70 13.20 -26.34
N THR A 156 19.78 12.42 -26.93
CA THR A 156 18.82 12.91 -27.92
C THR A 156 17.38 12.48 -27.61
N GLN A 157 16.42 13.26 -28.11
CA GLN A 157 15.00 12.95 -28.01
C GLN A 157 14.63 11.69 -28.82
N GLU A 158 15.29 11.48 -29.96
CA GLU A 158 15.09 10.34 -30.84
C GLU A 158 15.45 9.03 -30.14
N ASP A 159 16.62 8.99 -29.49
CA ASP A 159 17.10 7.85 -28.70
C ASP A 159 16.13 7.51 -27.57
N ARG A 160 15.67 8.53 -26.83
CA ARG A 160 14.64 8.34 -25.79
C ARG A 160 13.38 7.72 -26.37
N ASN A 161 12.86 8.26 -27.48
CA ASN A 161 11.61 7.78 -28.07
C ASN A 161 11.76 6.34 -28.61
N LYS A 162 12.91 5.99 -29.18
CA LYS A 162 13.22 4.62 -29.61
C LYS A 162 13.29 3.66 -28.41
N ALA A 163 13.89 4.09 -27.30
CA ALA A 163 13.92 3.33 -26.06
C ALA A 163 12.51 3.12 -25.48
N LEU A 164 11.62 4.12 -25.56
CA LEU A 164 10.21 3.98 -25.17
C LEU A 164 9.47 2.93 -26.00
N GLY A 165 9.74 2.85 -27.31
CA GLY A 165 9.17 1.81 -28.18
C GLY A 165 9.56 0.39 -27.73
N MET A 166 10.81 0.20 -27.28
CA MET A 166 11.24 -1.09 -26.72
C MET A 166 10.56 -1.42 -25.39
N ILE A 167 10.23 -0.42 -24.56
CA ILE A 167 9.42 -0.66 -23.35
C ILE A 167 8.03 -1.16 -23.74
N GLU A 168 7.40 -0.56 -24.75
CA GLU A 168 6.09 -0.97 -25.24
C GLU A 168 6.10 -2.42 -25.77
N GLU A 169 7.13 -2.82 -26.51
CA GLU A 169 7.34 -4.19 -26.98
C GLU A 169 7.44 -5.18 -25.80
N ILE A 170 8.34 -4.93 -24.84
CA ILE A 170 8.52 -5.81 -23.67
C ILE A 170 7.24 -5.88 -22.82
N SER A 171 6.55 -4.75 -22.66
CA SER A 171 5.33 -4.68 -21.85
C SER A 171 4.15 -5.40 -22.50
N SER A 172 4.11 -5.45 -23.83
CA SER A 172 3.10 -6.19 -24.59
C SER A 172 3.25 -7.71 -24.42
N ASP A 173 4.49 -8.19 -24.29
CA ASP A 173 4.78 -9.61 -24.02
C ASP A 173 4.44 -10.04 -22.58
N ILE A 174 4.39 -9.09 -21.64
CA ILE A 174 4.19 -9.35 -20.22
C ILE A 174 3.07 -8.49 -19.65
N THR A 175 1.85 -8.71 -20.14
CA THR A 175 0.65 -7.93 -19.78
C THR A 175 0.28 -7.91 -18.30
N GLU A 176 0.82 -8.83 -17.50
CA GLU A 176 0.66 -8.84 -16.05
C GLU A 176 1.47 -7.76 -15.34
N LEU A 177 2.51 -7.20 -15.98
CA LEU A 177 3.26 -6.09 -15.41
C LEU A 177 2.53 -4.77 -15.64
N ASN A 178 2.27 -4.05 -14.56
CA ASN A 178 1.70 -2.71 -14.62
C ASN A 178 2.80 -1.69 -14.40
N LEU A 179 3.05 -0.88 -15.42
CA LEU A 179 4.17 0.05 -15.46
C LEU A 179 3.66 1.45 -15.73
N LEU A 180 4.29 2.44 -15.09
CA LEU A 180 4.11 3.84 -15.39
C LEU A 180 5.44 4.41 -15.87
N VAL A 181 5.44 5.01 -17.05
CA VAL A 181 6.60 5.69 -17.62
C VAL A 181 6.30 7.17 -17.74
N PHE A 182 7.02 8.02 -17.02
CA PHE A 182 6.91 9.47 -17.14
C PHE A 182 8.06 10.02 -17.96
N LYS A 183 7.76 10.86 -18.94
CA LYS A 183 8.80 11.45 -19.80
C LYS A 183 9.38 12.71 -19.16
N ILE A 184 10.67 12.89 -19.42
CA ILE A 184 11.43 14.09 -19.11
C ILE A 184 11.65 14.81 -20.44
N GLU A 185 10.88 15.89 -20.64
CA GLU A 185 10.97 16.80 -21.78
C GLU A 185 11.75 18.04 -21.35
N LEU A 186 12.93 18.24 -21.96
CA LEU A 186 13.80 19.36 -21.62
C LEU A 186 13.28 20.72 -22.10
N ASP A 187 12.49 20.71 -23.18
CA ASP A 187 11.90 21.90 -23.79
C ASP A 187 10.62 22.37 -23.10
N GLN A 188 10.10 21.60 -22.13
CA GLN A 188 8.87 21.91 -21.42
C GLN A 188 9.02 21.80 -19.89
N PRO A 189 10.00 22.47 -19.26
CA PRO A 189 10.11 22.45 -17.80
C PRO A 189 8.97 23.25 -17.16
N LYS A 190 8.47 22.78 -16.01
CA LYS A 190 7.55 23.55 -15.16
C LYS A 190 8.24 24.72 -14.45
N SER A 191 9.55 24.64 -14.23
CA SER A 191 10.34 25.66 -13.55
C SER A 191 11.77 25.74 -14.09
N GLU A 192 12.19 26.92 -14.52
CA GLU A 192 13.57 27.20 -14.96
C GLU A 192 14.58 27.16 -13.79
N LYS A 193 14.10 27.35 -12.55
CA LYS A 193 14.94 27.47 -11.34
C LYS A 193 15.63 26.16 -10.91
N PHE A 194 15.10 25.02 -11.32
CA PHE A 194 15.59 23.68 -10.93
C PHE A 194 16.19 22.90 -12.11
N PHE A 195 16.49 23.59 -13.21
CA PHE A 195 16.95 22.97 -14.43
C PHE A 195 18.45 22.61 -14.34
N VAL A 196 18.75 21.35 -13.98
CA VAL A 196 20.14 20.82 -13.90
C VAL A 196 20.34 19.63 -14.86
N HIS A 197 19.40 19.35 -15.75
CA HIS A 197 19.48 18.20 -16.65
C HIS A 197 19.61 18.63 -18.10
N SER A 198 20.75 18.29 -18.72
CA SER A 198 21.03 18.51 -20.15
C SER A 198 20.57 17.35 -21.05
N ASN A 199 19.92 16.32 -20.49
CA ASN A 199 19.64 15.06 -21.16
C ASN A 199 18.14 14.77 -21.22
N TYR A 200 17.64 14.31 -22.36
CA TYR A 200 16.28 13.78 -22.50
C TYR A 200 16.16 12.52 -21.64
N GLY A 201 14.97 12.19 -21.15
CA GLY A 201 14.86 10.98 -20.32
C GLY A 201 13.45 10.50 -20.09
N PHE A 202 13.34 9.42 -19.34
CA PHE A 202 12.09 9.00 -18.72
C PHE A 202 12.39 8.26 -17.42
N GLY A 203 11.45 8.32 -16.49
CA GLY A 203 11.43 7.43 -15.35
C GLY A 203 10.42 6.31 -15.56
N LEU A 204 10.78 5.11 -15.13
CA LEU A 204 9.96 3.90 -15.18
C LEU A 204 9.69 3.45 -13.75
N ILE A 205 8.41 3.51 -13.37
CA ILE A 205 7.89 3.01 -12.09
C ILE A 205 7.17 1.70 -12.37
N VAL A 206 7.65 0.64 -11.74
CA VAL A 206 6.87 -0.58 -11.58
C VAL A 206 5.80 -0.29 -10.55
N THR A 207 4.52 -0.42 -10.94
CA THR A 207 3.42 -0.33 -9.98
C THR A 207 3.22 -1.69 -9.34
N PHE A 208 2.43 -2.58 -9.93
CA PHE A 208 2.28 -3.94 -9.46
C PHE A 208 2.24 -5.00 -10.56
N PHE A 209 2.27 -6.26 -10.15
CA PHE A 209 2.20 -7.42 -11.02
C PHE A 209 0.94 -8.23 -10.74
N ALA A 210 0.12 -8.48 -11.75
CA ALA A 210 -1.12 -9.27 -11.64
C ALA A 210 -0.85 -10.79 -11.66
N CYS A 211 0.25 -11.23 -11.05
CA CYS A 211 0.65 -12.63 -10.88
C CYS A 211 1.67 -12.76 -9.75
N PRO A 212 1.91 -13.99 -9.23
CA PRO A 212 3.04 -14.25 -8.34
C PRO A 212 4.35 -13.69 -8.90
N TYR A 213 5.22 -13.24 -8.02
CA TYR A 213 6.50 -12.64 -8.40
C TYR A 213 7.38 -13.66 -9.14
N GLU A 214 7.36 -14.93 -8.75
CA GLU A 214 8.10 -16.00 -9.44
C GLU A 214 7.65 -16.15 -10.89
N LYS A 215 6.35 -16.06 -11.14
CA LYS A 215 5.78 -16.13 -12.49
C LYS A 215 6.13 -14.89 -13.31
N ALA A 216 6.20 -13.72 -12.69
CA ALA A 216 6.68 -12.51 -13.37
C ALA A 216 8.16 -12.66 -13.77
N LEU A 217 9.00 -13.18 -12.87
CA LEU A 217 10.41 -13.46 -13.14
C LEU A 217 10.61 -14.51 -14.25
N GLU A 218 9.83 -15.58 -14.24
CA GLU A 218 9.85 -16.62 -15.29
C GLU A 218 9.55 -16.02 -16.67
N LYS A 219 8.54 -15.16 -16.78
CA LYS A 219 8.20 -14.47 -18.04
C LYS A 219 9.24 -13.46 -18.48
N LEU A 220 9.92 -12.81 -17.52
CA LEU A 220 11.05 -11.94 -17.83
C LEU A 220 12.21 -12.76 -18.43
N ASN A 221 12.36 -14.02 -18.02
CA ASN A 221 13.37 -14.96 -18.52
C ASN A 221 14.79 -14.39 -18.35
N ILE A 222 15.09 -13.95 -17.13
CA ILE A 222 16.40 -13.41 -16.73
C ILE A 222 16.94 -14.28 -15.61
N GLU A 223 18.21 -14.65 -15.70
CA GLU A 223 18.86 -15.45 -14.66
C GLU A 223 18.99 -14.64 -13.36
N PRO A 224 18.69 -15.23 -12.18
CA PRO A 224 18.77 -14.54 -10.90
C PRO A 224 20.07 -13.78 -10.65
N ILE A 225 21.20 -14.34 -11.10
CA ILE A 225 22.53 -13.74 -10.96
C ILE A 225 22.65 -12.35 -11.64
N ASP A 226 21.82 -12.07 -12.65
CA ASP A 226 21.92 -10.83 -13.43
C ASP A 226 21.25 -9.63 -12.74
N TYR A 227 20.25 -9.86 -11.89
CA TYR A 227 19.46 -8.79 -11.25
C TYR A 227 19.55 -8.76 -9.73
N MET A 228 20.19 -9.75 -9.11
CA MET A 228 20.37 -9.80 -7.66
C MET A 228 21.66 -9.10 -7.25
N PRO A 229 21.61 -7.94 -6.56
CA PRO A 229 22.81 -7.28 -6.09
C PRO A 229 23.58 -8.22 -5.15
N TYR A 230 24.84 -8.49 -5.49
CA TYR A 230 25.78 -9.34 -4.75
C TYR A 230 25.44 -10.84 -4.63
N GLY A 231 24.56 -11.37 -5.50
CA GLY A 231 24.20 -12.80 -5.48
C GLY A 231 23.46 -13.25 -4.21
N SER A 232 22.97 -12.30 -3.40
CA SER A 232 22.27 -12.57 -2.15
C SER A 232 20.78 -12.85 -2.41
N ILE A 233 20.34 -14.07 -2.05
CA ILE A 233 18.94 -14.55 -2.07
C ILE A 233 18.04 -13.78 -1.08
N HIS A 234 18.61 -12.91 -0.24
CA HIS A 234 17.90 -12.22 0.84
C HIS A 234 17.42 -10.80 0.51
N CYS A 235 17.15 -10.47 -0.76
CA CYS A 235 16.37 -9.26 -1.03
C CYS A 235 14.93 -9.51 -0.56
N SER A 236 14.55 -8.94 0.58
CA SER A 236 13.20 -9.13 1.16
C SER A 236 12.09 -8.42 0.38
N ASN A 237 12.41 -7.74 -0.74
CA ASN A 237 11.46 -7.01 -1.56
C ASN A 237 11.35 -7.63 -2.95
N ASN A 238 10.40 -8.55 -3.11
CA ASN A 238 10.14 -9.26 -4.36
C ASN A 238 9.78 -8.29 -5.51
N LYS A 239 9.09 -7.19 -5.22
CA LYS A 239 8.73 -6.18 -6.22
C LYS A 239 9.95 -5.47 -6.79
N LEU A 240 10.93 -5.14 -5.93
CA LEU A 240 12.21 -4.60 -6.36
C LEU A 240 12.97 -5.61 -7.23
N LEU A 241 12.96 -6.90 -6.90
CA LEU A 241 13.60 -7.94 -7.72
C LEU A 241 13.01 -8.02 -9.13
N VAL A 242 11.67 -8.02 -9.26
CA VAL A 242 11.03 -8.01 -10.58
C VAL A 242 11.35 -6.72 -11.35
N SER A 243 11.39 -5.58 -10.66
CA SER A 243 11.81 -4.29 -11.25
C SER A 243 13.24 -4.34 -11.80
N LEU A 244 14.19 -4.90 -11.04
CA LEU A 244 15.57 -5.09 -11.47
C LEU A 244 15.68 -6.09 -12.63
N ALA A 245 14.94 -7.20 -12.59
CA ALA A 245 14.90 -8.15 -13.69
C ALA A 245 14.34 -7.54 -14.99
N PHE A 246 13.29 -6.72 -14.87
CA PHE A 246 12.77 -5.93 -16.00
C PHE A 246 13.85 -5.00 -16.56
N ASN A 247 14.58 -4.29 -15.69
CA ASN A 247 15.67 -3.43 -16.12
C ASN A 247 16.77 -4.19 -16.87
N VAL A 248 17.16 -5.39 -16.42
CA VAL A 248 18.14 -6.22 -17.13
C VAL A 248 17.62 -6.60 -18.52
N LYS A 249 16.35 -7.02 -18.62
CA LYS A 249 15.73 -7.35 -19.92
C LYS A 249 15.76 -6.15 -20.86
N PHE A 250 15.35 -4.99 -20.35
CA PHE A 250 15.29 -3.74 -21.11
C PHE A 250 16.68 -3.25 -21.55
N THR A 251 17.66 -3.24 -20.65
CA THR A 251 19.03 -2.79 -20.95
C THR A 251 19.74 -3.70 -21.95
N ARG A 252 19.43 -5.01 -21.95
CA ARG A 252 19.86 -5.95 -23.00
C ARG A 252 19.27 -5.61 -24.36
N SER A 253 18.00 -5.19 -24.43
CA SER A 253 17.37 -4.73 -25.68
C SER A 253 17.97 -3.42 -26.20
N LEU A 254 18.48 -2.55 -25.32
CA LEU A 254 19.16 -1.32 -25.70
C LEU A 254 20.63 -1.52 -26.13
N ALA A 255 21.25 -2.64 -25.73
CA ALA A 255 22.68 -2.85 -25.86
C ALA A 255 23.17 -2.71 -27.30
N ASN A 256 24.18 -1.86 -27.51
CA ASN A 256 24.75 -1.52 -28.82
C ASN A 256 23.79 -0.83 -29.81
N ILE A 257 22.60 -0.40 -29.37
CA ILE A 257 21.63 0.31 -30.20
C ILE A 257 21.57 1.79 -29.83
N ILE A 258 21.58 2.10 -28.53
CA ILE A 258 21.36 3.45 -27.99
C ILE A 258 22.33 3.67 -26.82
N ASP A 259 22.99 4.83 -26.77
CA ASP A 259 23.77 5.25 -25.60
C ASP A 259 22.85 5.87 -24.55
N TYR A 260 23.03 5.49 -23.29
CA TYR A 260 22.19 5.97 -22.19
C TYR A 260 22.94 6.00 -20.86
N ARG A 261 22.47 6.84 -19.95
CA ARG A 261 22.82 6.78 -18.53
C ARG A 261 21.63 6.24 -17.74
N TYR A 262 21.93 5.48 -16.70
CA TYR A 262 20.94 4.80 -15.87
C TYR A 262 21.20 5.09 -14.40
N GLU A 263 20.12 5.43 -13.69
CA GLU A 263 20.10 5.66 -12.25
C GLU A 263 18.90 4.90 -11.64
N LEU A 264 19.06 4.42 -10.40
CA LEU A 264 17.98 3.79 -9.63
C LEU A 264 17.64 4.70 -8.44
N GLU A 265 16.52 5.39 -8.55
CA GLU A 265 16.08 6.42 -7.61
C GLU A 265 15.08 5.87 -6.59
N ASN A 266 15.03 6.46 -5.41
CA ASN A 266 13.97 6.16 -4.44
C ASN A 266 12.64 6.75 -4.92
N LEU A 267 11.51 6.12 -4.54
CA LEU A 267 10.18 6.55 -4.99
C LEU A 267 9.85 8.00 -4.61
N ASP A 268 10.28 8.45 -3.43
CA ASP A 268 10.06 9.81 -2.92
C ASP A 268 10.74 10.89 -3.77
N SER A 269 11.83 10.58 -4.46
CA SER A 269 12.44 11.48 -5.46
C SER A 269 11.48 11.82 -6.60
N PHE A 270 10.44 11.00 -6.87
CA PHE A 270 9.47 11.25 -7.93
C PHE A 270 8.71 12.57 -7.75
N SER A 271 8.43 12.98 -6.51
CA SER A 271 7.84 14.30 -6.18
C SER A 271 8.62 15.48 -6.77
N ASN A 272 9.95 15.37 -6.83
CA ASN A 272 10.80 16.40 -7.45
C ASN A 272 10.54 16.47 -8.96
N TYR A 273 10.48 15.32 -9.64
CA TYR A 273 10.20 15.26 -11.08
C TYR A 273 8.79 15.76 -11.43
N LEU A 274 7.78 15.47 -10.59
CA LEU A 274 6.43 16.03 -10.75
C LEU A 274 6.41 17.57 -10.68
N SER A 275 7.29 18.14 -9.86
CA SER A 275 7.46 19.59 -9.68
C SER A 275 8.26 20.22 -10.82
N TRP A 276 9.22 19.49 -11.39
CA TRP A 276 10.10 19.98 -12.45
C TRP A 276 9.51 19.83 -13.86
N TYR A 277 8.68 18.81 -14.08
CA TYR A 277 8.18 18.44 -15.41
C TYR A 277 6.65 18.25 -15.46
N PRO A 278 6.00 18.46 -16.62
CA PRO A 278 4.57 18.26 -16.84
C PRO A 278 4.20 16.77 -16.98
N VAL A 279 4.57 15.98 -15.98
CA VAL A 279 4.32 14.53 -15.93
C VAL A 279 2.83 14.19 -16.03
N ASP A 280 1.96 15.06 -15.52
CA ASP A 280 0.49 14.97 -15.57
C ASP A 280 -0.10 14.81 -16.97
N ASN A 281 0.60 15.33 -17.98
CA ASN A 281 0.19 15.21 -19.38
C ASN A 281 1.13 14.35 -20.22
N ASN A 282 2.20 13.79 -19.63
CA ASN A 282 3.26 13.11 -20.38
C ASN A 282 3.75 11.81 -19.74
N TYR A 283 2.82 11.03 -19.18
CA TYR A 283 3.07 9.65 -18.80
C TYR A 283 2.45 8.67 -19.80
N ILE A 284 3.05 7.48 -19.89
CA ILE A 284 2.57 6.31 -20.60
C ILE A 284 2.35 5.21 -19.56
N SER A 285 1.25 4.49 -19.66
CA SER A 285 0.91 3.42 -18.72
C SER A 285 0.72 2.10 -19.46
N PHE A 286 1.34 1.03 -18.96
CA PHE A 286 1.27 -0.32 -19.53
C PHE A 286 0.65 -1.29 -18.53
N GLY A 287 -0.01 -2.34 -19.04
CA GLY A 287 -0.55 -3.43 -18.22
C GLY A 287 -2.06 -3.37 -17.99
N LYS A 288 -2.60 -4.46 -17.43
CA LYS A 288 -4.05 -4.68 -17.26
C LYS A 288 -4.74 -3.62 -16.39
N MET A 289 -4.09 -3.14 -15.34
CA MET A 289 -4.61 -2.09 -14.44
C MET A 289 -4.98 -0.83 -15.23
N PHE A 290 -4.06 -0.38 -16.08
CA PHE A 290 -4.21 0.90 -16.77
C PHE A 290 -5.06 0.83 -18.03
N SER A 291 -5.25 -0.38 -18.61
CA SER A 291 -6.11 -0.59 -19.77
C SER A 291 -7.55 -0.08 -19.59
N LYS A 292 -8.04 -0.05 -18.35
CA LYS A 292 -9.35 0.47 -17.97
C LYS A 292 -9.31 1.26 -16.66
N ALA A 293 -8.18 1.93 -16.36
CA ALA A 293 -8.01 2.68 -15.13
C ALA A 293 -9.12 3.74 -14.91
N SER A 294 -9.63 4.34 -15.98
CA SER A 294 -10.72 5.34 -15.90
C SER A 294 -12.02 4.84 -15.24
N ILE A 295 -12.19 3.53 -15.07
CA ILE A 295 -13.32 2.95 -14.32
C ILE A 295 -13.21 3.22 -12.82
N PHE A 296 -11.98 3.31 -12.28
CA PHE A 296 -11.75 3.34 -10.83
C PHE A 296 -10.69 4.37 -10.37
N MET A 297 -9.98 5.03 -11.29
CA MET A 297 -8.94 6.01 -11.01
C MET A 297 -9.01 7.19 -12.00
N SER A 298 -8.90 8.40 -11.46
CA SER A 298 -8.56 9.60 -12.21
C SER A 298 -7.07 9.63 -12.58
N LYS A 299 -6.66 10.56 -13.44
CA LYS A 299 -5.23 10.78 -13.73
C LYS A 299 -4.44 11.15 -12.48
N ASP A 300 -5.04 11.97 -11.60
CA ASP A 300 -4.42 12.38 -10.34
C ASP A 300 -4.25 11.19 -9.40
N ASP A 301 -5.19 10.25 -9.38
CA ASP A 301 -5.06 9.00 -8.62
C ASP A 301 -3.89 8.16 -9.11
N VAL A 302 -3.66 8.09 -10.43
CA VAL A 302 -2.51 7.37 -11.00
C VAL A 302 -1.19 7.96 -10.53
N LEU A 303 -1.07 9.29 -10.55
CA LEU A 303 0.15 9.97 -10.10
C LEU A 303 0.35 9.84 -8.60
N ARG A 304 -0.70 10.00 -7.78
CA ARG A 304 -0.63 9.81 -6.33
C ARG A 304 -0.22 8.40 -5.97
N HIS A 305 -0.83 7.42 -6.62
CA HIS A 305 -0.47 6.01 -6.48
C HIS A 305 1.00 5.77 -6.82
N ALA A 306 1.46 6.26 -7.98
CA ALA A 306 2.85 6.12 -8.40
C ALA A 306 3.84 6.89 -7.51
N ASN A 307 3.41 7.98 -6.88
CA ASN A 307 4.21 8.72 -5.91
C ASN A 307 4.20 8.10 -4.51
N GLY A 308 3.37 7.08 -4.27
CA GLY A 308 3.31 6.38 -2.99
C GLY A 308 2.79 7.23 -1.84
N VAL A 309 2.08 8.35 -2.11
CA VAL A 309 1.58 9.25 -1.05
C VAL A 309 0.46 8.63 -0.20
N SER A 310 0.06 7.39 -0.50
CA SER A 310 -0.88 6.59 0.29
C SER A 310 -0.24 5.87 1.49
N GLY A 311 1.04 6.12 1.78
CA GLY A 311 1.74 5.57 2.94
C GLY A 311 3.14 4.99 2.67
N LEU A 312 3.61 5.01 1.42
CA LEU A 312 4.95 4.53 1.05
C LEU A 312 5.97 5.65 0.93
N HIS A 313 5.52 6.86 0.60
CA HIS A 313 6.37 8.02 0.45
C HIS A 313 6.92 8.43 1.82
N SER A 314 8.23 8.69 1.90
CA SER A 314 8.94 8.99 3.16
C SER A 314 8.44 10.25 3.89
N TYR A 315 8.00 11.26 3.12
CA TYR A 315 7.65 12.59 3.65
C TYR A 315 6.21 13.05 3.40
N TYR A 316 5.51 12.52 2.39
CA TYR A 316 4.18 12.97 2.02
C TYR A 316 3.17 11.87 2.26
N PHE A 317 2.05 12.22 2.88
CA PHE A 317 0.86 11.39 2.97
C PHE A 317 -0.33 12.18 2.48
N CYS A 318 -1.10 11.68 1.51
CA CYS A 318 -2.28 12.35 1.00
C CYS A 318 -3.32 11.32 0.57
N GLU A 319 -4.32 11.12 1.42
CA GLU A 319 -5.38 10.14 1.18
C GLU A 319 -6.74 10.61 1.67
N ARG A 320 -7.78 9.97 1.15
CA ARG A 320 -9.16 10.17 1.59
C ARG A 320 -9.88 8.85 1.74
N PHE A 321 -10.81 8.76 2.68
CA PHE A 321 -11.68 7.60 2.84
C PHE A 321 -13.07 8.04 3.32
N SER A 322 -14.05 7.16 3.17
CA SER A 322 -15.40 7.33 3.74
C SER A 322 -15.63 6.25 4.79
N THR A 323 -16.17 6.62 5.95
CA THR A 323 -16.52 5.64 7.01
C THR A 323 -17.63 4.67 6.57
N LYS A 324 -18.38 5.01 5.52
CA LYS A 324 -19.29 4.09 4.82
C LYS A 324 -18.61 2.81 4.31
N ASN A 325 -17.29 2.82 4.14
CA ASN A 325 -16.49 1.66 3.76
C ASN A 325 -15.51 1.29 4.89
N PRO A 326 -15.90 0.39 5.81
CA PRO A 326 -15.08 0.02 6.97
C PRO A 326 -13.72 -0.59 6.59
N ALA A 327 -13.66 -1.36 5.50
CA ALA A 327 -12.42 -1.98 5.04
C ALA A 327 -11.39 -0.92 4.59
N ASP A 328 -11.85 0.07 3.83
CA ASP A 328 -11.03 1.19 3.39
C ASP A 328 -10.56 2.05 4.58
N SER A 329 -11.45 2.32 5.55
CA SER A 329 -11.08 3.00 6.79
C SER A 329 -9.99 2.26 7.58
N MET A 330 -10.05 0.93 7.64
CA MET A 330 -9.05 0.12 8.33
C MET A 330 -7.68 0.19 7.64
N VAL A 331 -7.65 0.05 6.31
CA VAL A 331 -6.42 0.15 5.51
C VAL A 331 -5.82 1.56 5.65
N PHE A 332 -6.63 2.60 5.49
CA PHE A 332 -6.23 3.99 5.66
C PHE A 332 -5.58 4.24 7.03
N ARG A 333 -6.22 3.80 8.12
CA ARG A 333 -5.71 4.01 9.50
C ARG A 333 -4.38 3.31 9.71
N LYS A 334 -4.21 2.10 9.16
CA LYS A 334 -2.96 1.34 9.22
C LYS A 334 -1.85 2.09 8.47
N SER A 335 -2.11 2.54 7.24
CA SER A 335 -1.14 3.30 6.44
C SER A 335 -0.74 4.62 7.11
N LEU A 336 -1.71 5.39 7.61
CA LEU A 336 -1.45 6.64 8.32
C LEU A 336 -0.65 6.40 9.61
N SER A 337 -0.99 5.36 10.37
CA SER A 337 -0.27 5.02 11.60
C SER A 337 1.19 4.65 11.35
N ASN A 338 1.44 3.90 10.27
CA ASN A 338 2.79 3.56 9.84
C ASN A 338 3.57 4.82 9.40
N PHE A 339 2.94 5.69 8.62
CA PHE A 339 3.55 6.95 8.17
C PHE A 339 3.90 7.87 9.34
N LEU A 340 3.01 8.01 10.33
CA LEU A 340 3.22 8.85 11.52
C LEU A 340 3.95 8.14 12.67
N MET A 341 4.45 6.91 12.50
CA MET A 341 4.95 6.10 13.61
C MET A 341 6.07 6.76 14.44
N PHE A 342 6.78 7.72 13.84
CA PHE A 342 7.85 8.49 14.49
C PHE A 342 7.44 9.89 14.95
N ASN A 343 6.31 10.43 14.48
CA ASN A 343 5.74 11.67 14.98
C ASN A 343 4.63 11.34 15.99
N LYS A 344 5.05 11.14 17.25
CA LYS A 344 4.18 10.58 18.30
C LYS A 344 2.98 11.47 18.61
N GLU A 345 3.14 12.79 18.60
CA GLU A 345 2.03 13.70 18.91
C GLU A 345 0.97 13.68 17.80
N TRP A 346 1.38 13.83 16.53
CA TRP A 346 0.44 13.77 15.41
C TRP A 346 -0.23 12.40 15.31
N LEU A 347 0.50 11.30 15.52
CA LEU A 347 -0.08 9.96 15.57
C LEU A 347 -1.16 9.84 16.66
N LYS A 348 -0.89 10.35 17.86
CA LYS A 348 -1.81 10.28 18.99
C LYS A 348 -3.10 11.07 18.71
N ILE A 349 -2.97 12.31 18.25
CA ILE A 349 -4.14 13.16 17.96
C ILE A 349 -4.93 12.62 16.76
N THR A 350 -4.26 12.25 15.67
CA THR A 350 -4.94 11.69 14.48
C THR A 350 -5.72 10.43 14.83
N ASN A 351 -5.13 9.49 15.56
CA ASN A 351 -5.85 8.29 16.01
C ASN A 351 -7.06 8.62 16.88
N TYR A 352 -6.95 9.60 17.79
CA TYR A 352 -8.09 10.06 18.56
C TYR A 352 -9.21 10.59 17.65
N LEU A 353 -8.89 11.51 16.73
CA LEU A 353 -9.88 12.12 15.83
C LEU A 353 -10.57 11.04 14.98
N LEU A 354 -9.79 10.13 14.40
CA LEU A 354 -10.33 9.08 13.56
C LEU A 354 -11.18 8.08 14.36
N ASN A 355 -10.83 7.76 15.60
CA ASN A 355 -11.63 6.85 16.45
C ASN A 355 -12.97 7.44 16.89
N ASN A 356 -13.16 8.75 16.74
CA ASN A 356 -14.39 9.47 17.10
C ASN A 356 -15.20 9.92 15.87
N LEU A 357 -14.96 9.32 14.71
CA LEU A 357 -15.77 9.56 13.51
C LEU A 357 -17.15 8.93 13.64
N SER A 358 -18.13 9.54 12.97
CA SER A 358 -19.46 8.93 12.78
C SER A 358 -19.44 7.94 11.60
N ASP A 359 -20.47 7.10 11.50
CA ASP A 359 -20.57 6.08 10.43
C ASP A 359 -20.66 6.66 9.01
N ASP A 360 -20.91 7.96 8.88
CA ASP A 360 -21.14 8.64 7.60
C ASP A 360 -20.25 9.90 7.39
N ASP A 361 -19.04 9.88 7.94
CA ASP A 361 -18.04 10.94 7.75
C ASP A 361 -17.14 10.63 6.54
N ASP A 362 -16.83 11.66 5.75
CA ASP A 362 -15.78 11.63 4.74
C ASP A 362 -14.53 12.34 5.26
N VAL A 363 -13.37 11.71 5.17
CA VAL A 363 -12.12 12.21 5.74
C VAL A 363 -11.09 12.40 4.64
N THR A 364 -10.41 13.54 4.66
CA THR A 364 -9.21 13.80 3.84
C THR A 364 -8.06 14.17 4.76
N VAL A 365 -6.90 13.54 4.55
CA VAL A 365 -5.67 13.81 5.31
C VAL A 365 -4.55 14.11 4.34
N SER A 366 -3.88 15.24 4.54
CA SER A 366 -2.68 15.65 3.81
C SER A 366 -1.59 16.00 4.82
N ILE A 367 -0.42 15.40 4.69
CA ILE A 367 0.70 15.56 5.61
C ILE A 367 1.98 15.69 4.82
N PHE A 368 2.79 16.67 5.19
CA PHE A 368 4.19 16.75 4.85
C PHE A 368 5.00 16.71 6.15
N ASN A 369 5.77 15.64 6.34
CA ASN A 369 6.51 15.38 7.56
C ASN A 369 7.95 14.95 7.26
N PRO A 370 8.87 15.90 6.98
CA PRO A 370 10.25 15.57 6.65
C PRO A 370 11.03 14.98 7.82
N LEU A 371 10.58 15.22 9.07
CA LEU A 371 11.29 14.90 10.30
C LEU A 371 12.79 15.20 10.14
N ASN A 372 13.14 16.41 9.68
CA ASN A 372 14.54 16.79 9.49
C ASN A 372 14.71 18.26 9.85
N VAL A 373 14.73 18.50 11.16
CA VAL A 373 14.79 19.84 11.74
C VAL A 373 16.08 20.58 11.36
N ILE A 374 17.20 19.86 11.20
CA ILE A 374 18.47 20.46 10.82
C ILE A 374 18.43 20.97 9.37
N ALA A 375 17.87 20.19 8.45
CA ALA A 375 17.69 20.64 7.06
C ALA A 375 16.70 21.81 6.96
N LEU A 376 15.63 21.80 7.77
CA LEU A 376 14.70 22.93 7.89
C LEU A 376 15.42 24.21 8.34
N ILE A 377 16.27 24.13 9.37
CA ILE A 377 17.05 25.27 9.84
C ILE A 377 17.97 25.79 8.73
N HIS A 378 18.65 24.90 8.02
CA HIS A 378 19.51 25.27 6.89
C HIS A 378 18.74 25.94 5.73
N ASP A 379 17.56 25.44 5.36
CA ASP A 379 16.74 26.04 4.30
C ASP A 379 16.34 27.48 4.64
N TYR A 380 15.95 27.70 5.91
CA TYR A 380 15.61 29.02 6.42
C TYR A 380 16.77 30.00 6.29
N ILE A 381 18.00 29.57 6.60
CA ILE A 381 19.22 30.39 6.47
C ILE A 381 19.49 30.75 5.01
N SER A 382 19.47 29.74 4.15
CA SER A 382 19.96 29.84 2.77
C SER A 382 19.01 30.56 1.83
N SER A 383 17.70 30.39 2.00
CA SER A 383 16.69 30.91 1.08
C SER A 383 15.76 31.96 1.69
N LYS A 384 15.76 32.10 3.03
CA LYS A 384 14.71 32.80 3.81
C LYS A 384 13.30 32.23 3.59
N GLU A 385 13.19 31.14 2.83
CA GLU A 385 11.99 30.34 2.64
C GLU A 385 12.16 29.06 3.46
N SER A 386 11.05 28.53 3.96
CA SER A 386 11.08 27.33 4.80
C SER A 386 10.48 26.17 4.01
N LEU A 387 11.25 25.65 3.05
CA LEU A 387 10.79 24.62 2.11
C LEU A 387 10.46 23.27 2.78
N ARG A 388 10.91 23.07 4.03
CA ARG A 388 10.75 21.82 4.80
C ARG A 388 9.90 21.98 6.07
N ILE A 389 9.01 22.97 6.15
CA ILE A 389 8.12 23.10 7.31
C ILE A 389 7.19 21.89 7.37
N PRO A 390 7.17 21.12 8.48
CA PRO A 390 6.18 20.07 8.65
C PRO A 390 4.77 20.65 8.74
N GLU A 391 3.85 20.08 7.95
CA GLU A 391 2.45 20.47 7.92
C GLU A 391 1.55 19.25 7.96
N LEU A 392 0.45 19.33 8.72
CA LEU A 392 -0.61 18.34 8.72
C LEU A 392 -1.95 19.05 8.51
N HIS A 393 -2.80 18.45 7.70
CA HIS A 393 -4.15 18.92 7.45
C HIS A 393 -5.11 17.74 7.47
N ILE A 394 -6.16 17.85 8.27
CA ILE A 394 -7.24 16.87 8.34
C ILE A 394 -8.54 17.62 8.13
N GLU A 395 -9.33 17.17 7.16
CA GLU A 395 -10.70 17.61 6.96
C GLU A 395 -11.64 16.45 7.21
N ILE A 396 -12.62 16.67 8.07
CA ILE A 396 -13.71 15.72 8.33
C ILE A 396 -15.00 16.39 7.88
N LYS A 397 -15.57 15.90 6.79
CA LYS A 397 -16.87 16.33 6.31
C LYS A 397 -17.94 15.43 6.92
N LYS A 398 -18.77 16.02 7.77
CA LYS A 398 -19.89 15.37 8.44
C LYS A 398 -21.04 15.12 7.47
N SER A 399 -21.91 14.18 7.80
CA SER A 399 -23.15 13.90 7.07
C SER A 399 -24.10 15.11 7.00
N SER A 400 -24.03 16.01 7.98
CA SER A 400 -24.74 17.30 7.99
C SER A 400 -24.26 18.30 6.92
N GLY A 401 -23.11 18.04 6.30
CA GLY A 401 -22.40 18.96 5.42
C GLY A 401 -21.43 19.91 6.14
N GLU A 402 -21.38 19.87 7.47
CA GLU A 402 -20.37 20.59 8.27
C GLU A 402 -18.96 20.05 7.97
N ILE A 403 -17.98 20.95 7.88
CA ILE A 403 -16.58 20.59 7.66
C ILE A 403 -15.79 21.01 8.89
N GLU A 404 -15.18 20.03 9.55
CA GLU A 404 -14.20 20.27 10.60
C GLU A 404 -12.79 20.21 10.01
N SER A 405 -11.98 21.24 10.24
CA SER A 405 -10.59 21.29 9.77
C SER A 405 -9.63 21.34 10.96
N TYR A 406 -8.56 20.55 10.87
CA TYR A 406 -7.48 20.48 11.84
C TYR A 406 -6.15 20.73 11.15
N ARG A 407 -5.26 21.48 11.81
CA ARG A 407 -3.95 21.85 11.26
C ARG A 407 -2.84 21.45 12.22
N GLY A 408 -1.84 20.74 11.75
CA GLY A 408 -0.63 20.45 12.50
C GLY A 408 0.56 21.26 12.00
N ALA A 409 1.42 21.65 12.92
CA ALA A 409 2.64 22.41 12.64
C ALA A 409 3.72 22.11 13.67
N LEU A 410 4.98 22.37 13.32
CA LEU A 410 6.11 22.34 14.25
C LEU A 410 6.19 23.67 15.02
N MET A 411 6.23 23.59 16.35
CA MET A 411 6.22 24.74 17.27
C MET A 411 7.40 24.68 18.23
N CYS A 412 7.81 25.84 18.72
CA CYS A 412 8.80 26.00 19.78
C CYS A 412 8.11 25.93 21.15
N GLU A 413 8.40 24.89 21.93
CA GLU A 413 7.89 24.72 23.28
C GLU A 413 9.03 24.59 24.29
N GLY A 414 9.28 25.67 25.03
CA GLY A 414 10.28 25.74 26.10
C GLY A 414 11.57 26.46 25.68
N ARG A 415 12.55 26.44 26.58
CA ARG A 415 13.91 26.91 26.28
C ARG A 415 14.70 25.70 25.78
N GLY A 416 14.72 25.50 24.46
CA GLY A 416 15.64 24.57 23.83
C GLY A 416 17.11 24.91 24.13
N ILE A 417 18.03 24.15 23.55
CA ILE A 417 19.46 24.41 23.73
C ILE A 417 19.85 25.60 22.85
N PHE A 418 20.58 26.55 23.44
CA PHE A 418 21.00 27.77 22.74
C PHE A 418 22.32 27.62 21.96
N SER A 419 23.05 26.50 22.09
CA SER A 419 24.34 26.24 21.43
C SER A 419 24.74 24.76 21.50
N GLY A 420 25.70 24.30 20.69
CA GLY A 420 26.21 22.93 20.72
C GLY A 420 25.37 21.92 19.93
N VAL A 421 24.76 22.36 18.82
CA VAL A 421 23.92 21.49 17.96
C VAL A 421 24.71 20.30 17.41
N ILE A 422 26.01 20.48 17.15
CA ILE A 422 26.89 19.44 16.63
C ILE A 422 27.03 18.31 17.66
N ASP A 423 27.31 18.64 18.92
CA ASP A 423 27.42 17.66 20.00
C ASP A 423 26.11 16.88 20.18
N LYS A 424 24.97 17.54 19.98
CA LYS A 424 23.64 16.91 20.06
C LYS A 424 23.33 16.03 18.87
N ILE A 425 23.78 16.39 17.68
CA ILE A 425 23.74 15.48 16.53
C ILE A 425 24.61 14.25 16.82
N GLU A 426 25.80 14.42 17.38
CA GLU A 426 26.66 13.28 17.74
C GLU A 426 26.05 12.41 18.83
N GLU A 427 25.44 12.99 19.87
CA GLU A 427 24.72 12.26 20.93
C GLU A 427 23.56 11.43 20.35
N THR A 428 22.75 12.04 19.48
CA THR A 428 21.56 11.39 18.92
C THR A 428 21.89 10.35 17.85
N TYR A 429 22.79 10.67 16.91
CA TYR A 429 23.14 9.78 15.78
C TYR A 429 24.32 8.86 16.08
N GLY A 430 25.05 9.10 17.16
CA GLY A 430 26.29 8.42 17.56
C GLY A 430 27.54 8.98 16.87
N SER A 431 27.39 9.70 15.76
CA SER A 431 28.45 10.42 15.06
C SER A 431 27.88 11.32 13.94
N ILE A 432 28.65 12.32 13.51
CA ILE A 432 28.33 13.10 12.31
C ILE A 432 28.27 12.21 11.05
N LYS A 433 29.11 11.17 10.95
CA LYS A 433 29.05 10.22 9.80
C LYS A 433 27.69 9.55 9.70
N ASN A 434 27.13 9.08 10.82
CA ASN A 434 25.81 8.47 10.85
C ASN A 434 24.69 9.47 10.51
N PHE A 435 24.82 10.71 10.97
CA PHE A 435 23.90 11.78 10.58
C PHE A 435 23.95 12.05 9.06
N LYS A 436 25.14 12.15 8.45
CA LYS A 436 25.26 12.28 6.99
C LYS A 436 24.62 11.10 6.25
N LEU A 437 24.82 9.87 6.74
CA LEU A 437 24.18 8.69 6.18
C LEU A 437 22.65 8.77 6.26
N ARG A 438 22.10 9.24 7.39
CA ARG A 438 20.66 9.53 7.55
C ARG A 438 20.14 10.55 6.53
N LEU A 439 20.91 11.60 6.25
CA LEU A 439 20.53 12.61 5.25
C LEU A 439 20.41 12.00 3.84
N LEU A 440 21.24 11.01 3.52
CA LEU A 440 21.24 10.34 2.21
C LEU A 440 20.20 9.22 2.07
N ASN A 441 20.11 8.35 3.08
CA ASN A 441 19.34 7.11 2.96
C ASN A 441 17.93 7.22 3.55
N HIS A 442 17.65 8.33 4.24
CA HIS A 442 16.39 8.61 4.91
C HIS A 442 15.98 7.58 5.97
N LYS A 443 16.91 6.74 6.43
CA LYS A 443 16.73 5.71 7.45
C LYS A 443 17.06 6.26 8.83
N THR A 444 16.32 5.88 9.86
CA THR A 444 16.34 6.37 11.26
C THR A 444 15.53 7.64 11.58
N PRO A 445 14.29 7.79 11.07
CA PRO A 445 13.39 8.93 11.37
C PRO A 445 13.09 9.14 12.87
N ASN A 446 13.18 8.10 13.69
CA ASN A 446 13.02 8.21 15.15
C ASN A 446 14.04 9.17 15.78
N LYS A 447 15.27 9.18 15.25
CA LYS A 447 16.35 10.03 15.77
C LYS A 447 16.10 11.51 15.49
N ASP A 448 15.41 11.83 14.40
CA ASP A 448 15.12 13.22 14.09
C ASP A 448 14.03 13.81 15.01
N GLU A 449 13.05 12.99 15.43
CA GLU A 449 12.06 13.40 16.44
C GLU A 449 12.73 13.63 17.80
N ASP A 450 13.67 12.76 18.19
CA ASP A 450 14.46 12.92 19.40
C ASP A 450 15.28 14.22 19.34
N LEU A 451 15.94 14.49 18.21
CA LEU A 451 16.69 15.74 18.00
C LEU A 451 15.79 16.98 18.01
N SER A 452 14.61 16.94 17.38
CA SER A 452 13.63 18.02 17.43
C SER A 452 13.24 18.35 18.87
N THR A 453 12.95 17.30 19.66
CA THR A 453 12.60 17.45 21.07
C THR A 453 13.74 18.07 21.88
N ILE A 454 14.98 17.62 21.65
CA ILE A 454 16.18 18.18 22.27
C ILE A 454 16.34 19.68 21.97
N LEU A 455 16.00 20.11 20.75
CA LEU A 455 16.03 21.52 20.34
C LEU A 455 14.83 22.33 20.86
N GLY A 456 13.91 21.73 21.62
CA GLY A 456 12.70 22.41 22.11
C GLY A 456 11.62 22.59 21.05
N LEU A 457 11.68 21.81 19.96
CA LEU A 457 10.71 21.84 18.86
C LEU A 457 9.78 20.63 18.94
N LYS A 458 8.47 20.88 18.93
CA LYS A 458 7.43 19.85 19.04
C LYS A 458 6.32 20.06 18.02
N HIS A 459 5.79 18.95 17.54
CA HIS A 459 4.65 18.93 16.64
C HIS A 459 3.36 19.14 17.42
N PHE A 460 2.54 20.13 17.04
CA PHE A 460 1.19 20.35 17.59
C PHE A 460 0.13 20.06 16.55
N VAL A 461 -1.10 19.81 16.99
CA VAL A 461 -2.33 19.83 16.18
C VAL A 461 -3.27 20.87 16.76
N MET A 462 -3.94 21.63 15.91
CA MET A 462 -4.75 22.78 16.28
C MET A 462 -6.11 22.76 15.57
N LYS A 463 -7.11 23.33 16.24
CA LYS A 463 -8.44 23.67 15.72
C LYS A 463 -8.82 25.03 16.27
N ASP A 464 -9.25 25.95 15.40
CA ASP A 464 -9.68 27.31 15.78
C ASP A 464 -8.68 28.03 16.70
N ASP A 465 -7.40 28.02 16.34
CA ASP A 465 -6.28 28.60 17.11
C ASP A 465 -6.11 28.04 18.53
N LYS A 466 -6.65 26.85 18.81
CA LYS A 466 -6.42 26.11 20.06
C LYS A 466 -5.64 24.85 19.78
N ARG A 467 -4.69 24.54 20.67
CA ARG A 467 -3.94 23.28 20.64
C ARG A 467 -4.83 22.14 21.13
N LEU A 468 -4.79 21.03 20.40
CA LEU A 468 -5.39 19.76 20.79
C LEU A 468 -4.40 18.99 21.67
N ILE A 469 -4.85 18.52 22.82
CA ILE A 469 -4.09 17.66 23.73
C ILE A 469 -4.96 16.47 24.09
N VAL A 470 -4.43 15.26 23.98
CA VAL A 470 -5.14 14.06 24.44
C VAL A 470 -4.57 13.64 25.79
N GLY A 471 -5.30 13.88 26.87
CA GLY A 471 -4.96 13.48 28.24
C GLY A 471 -5.97 12.45 28.76
N ASP A 472 -5.51 11.36 29.38
CA ASP A 472 -6.37 10.30 29.95
C ASP A 472 -7.48 9.77 29.01
N GLY A 473 -7.22 9.77 27.70
CA GLY A 473 -8.17 9.33 26.69
C GLY A 473 -9.25 10.35 26.31
N VAL A 474 -9.14 11.59 26.76
CA VAL A 474 -10.04 12.71 26.45
C VAL A 474 -9.28 13.78 25.66
N LEU A 475 -9.95 14.39 24.68
CA LEU A 475 -9.42 15.54 23.95
C LEU A 475 -9.72 16.84 24.68
N GLU A 476 -8.66 17.56 25.01
CA GLU A 476 -8.67 18.88 25.63
C GLU A 476 -8.21 19.93 24.62
N LEU A 477 -8.77 21.14 24.74
CA LEU A 477 -8.37 22.31 23.98
C LEU A 477 -7.61 23.26 24.90
N ALA A 478 -6.35 23.52 24.56
CA ALA A 478 -5.50 24.46 25.28
C ALA A 478 -5.27 25.72 24.45
N ASP A 479 -5.35 26.89 25.09
CA ASP A 479 -5.00 28.15 24.44
C ASP A 479 -3.51 28.18 24.10
N ILE A 480 -3.19 28.72 22.92
CA ILE A 480 -1.82 28.81 22.41
C ILE A 480 -1.55 30.23 21.94
N ASP A 481 -0.45 30.81 22.42
CA ASP A 481 0.03 32.12 21.95
C ASP A 481 1.03 31.90 20.82
N LEU A 482 0.54 31.85 19.58
CA LEU A 482 1.36 31.62 18.38
C LEU A 482 2.53 32.62 18.25
N LYS A 483 2.42 33.81 18.86
CA LYS A 483 3.51 34.81 18.85
C LYS A 483 4.67 34.43 19.78
N LYS A 484 4.45 33.50 20.72
CA LYS A 484 5.46 33.02 21.67
C LYS A 484 6.01 31.64 21.33
N VAL A 485 5.27 30.84 20.58
CA VAL A 485 5.64 29.44 20.29
C VAL A 485 5.81 29.14 18.82
N GLY A 486 5.61 30.11 17.93
CA GLY A 486 5.84 29.93 16.50
C GLY A 486 7.31 29.67 16.16
N LEU A 487 7.56 29.01 15.04
CA LEU A 487 8.93 28.68 14.58
C LEU A 487 9.81 29.92 14.39
N ASN A 488 9.22 31.08 14.06
CA ASN A 488 9.97 32.35 14.00
C ASN A 488 10.60 32.73 15.35
N VAL A 489 9.95 32.40 16.47
CA VAL A 489 10.49 32.64 17.81
C VAL A 489 11.71 31.76 18.04
N PHE A 490 11.65 30.49 17.63
CA PHE A 490 12.80 29.60 17.68
C PHE A 490 14.01 30.19 16.94
N PHE A 491 13.80 30.68 15.72
CA PHE A 491 14.91 31.25 14.94
C PHE A 491 15.50 32.52 15.57
N LEU A 492 14.67 33.39 16.14
CA LEU A 492 15.13 34.61 16.80
C LEU A 492 15.91 34.32 18.08
N ASP A 493 15.45 33.35 18.88
CA ASP A 493 16.02 33.05 20.20
C ASP A 493 17.25 32.13 20.11
N ASN A 494 17.48 31.43 18.99
CA ASN A 494 18.53 30.42 18.84
C ASN A 494 19.54 30.74 17.73
N ILE A 495 19.93 32.01 17.59
CA ILE A 495 20.85 32.45 16.52
C ILE A 495 22.20 31.70 16.48
N GLN A 496 22.70 31.26 17.63
CA GLN A 496 23.94 30.48 17.70
C GLN A 496 23.76 29.08 17.11
N VAL A 497 22.63 28.42 17.33
CA VAL A 497 22.29 27.13 16.71
C VAL A 497 22.23 27.28 15.18
N ILE A 498 21.63 28.38 14.71
CA ILE A 498 21.56 28.71 13.28
C ILE A 498 22.97 28.80 12.68
N ASP A 499 23.87 29.57 13.31
CA ASP A 499 25.26 29.72 12.85
C ASP A 499 26.03 28.40 12.85
N GLU A 500 25.82 27.55 13.87
CA GLU A 500 26.45 26.23 13.96
C GLU A 500 25.96 25.28 12.87
N VAL A 501 24.66 25.29 12.55
CA VAL A 501 24.10 24.50 11.44
C VAL A 501 24.67 24.96 10.10
N ALA A 502 24.77 26.27 9.87
CA ALA A 502 25.41 26.80 8.66
C ALA A 502 26.85 26.31 8.51
N ARG A 503 27.66 26.42 9.59
CA ARG A 503 29.04 25.92 9.59
C ARG A 503 29.13 24.42 9.38
N LEU A 504 28.19 23.65 9.93
CA LEU A 504 28.15 22.19 9.73
C LEU A 504 27.94 21.87 8.24
N TYR A 505 27.01 22.55 7.58
CA TYR A 505 26.73 22.35 6.16
C TYR A 505 27.93 22.76 5.29
N ASP A 506 28.50 23.93 5.53
CA ASP A 506 29.69 24.43 4.83
C ASP A 506 30.90 23.51 5.00
N LYS A 507 31.21 23.12 6.24
CA LYS A 507 32.37 22.29 6.58
C LYS A 507 32.30 20.91 5.94
N HIS A 508 31.10 20.38 5.77
CA HIS A 508 30.90 19.00 5.32
C HIS A 508 30.32 18.89 3.91
N GLY A 509 30.21 19.99 3.16
CA GLY A 509 29.66 19.99 1.80
C GLY A 509 28.24 19.44 1.74
N LEU A 510 27.44 19.65 2.79
CA LEU A 510 26.04 19.25 2.80
C LEU A 510 25.29 20.31 2.00
N SER A 511 24.72 19.95 0.85
CA SER A 511 23.82 20.84 0.10
C SER A 511 22.36 20.48 0.35
N HIS A 512 21.41 21.20 -0.26
CA HIS A 512 19.94 21.09 -0.14
C HIS A 512 19.30 19.72 -0.49
N GLY A 513 19.89 18.60 -0.07
CA GLY A 513 19.41 17.24 -0.34
C GLY A 513 20.39 16.37 -1.12
N ILE A 514 21.60 16.86 -1.43
CA ILE A 514 22.66 16.08 -2.09
C ILE A 514 23.94 16.22 -1.26
N VAL A 515 24.37 15.13 -0.63
CA VAL A 515 25.71 15.05 -0.01
C VAL A 515 26.67 14.53 -1.07
N GLN A 516 27.71 15.30 -1.39
CA GLN A 516 28.81 14.85 -2.23
C GLN A 516 29.88 14.21 -1.33
N PHE A 517 30.09 12.90 -1.46
CA PHE A 517 31.18 12.19 -0.77
C PHE A 517 32.42 12.13 -1.67
N PHE A 518 33.59 12.35 -1.08
CA PHE A 518 34.87 12.09 -1.74
C PHE A 518 35.29 10.63 -1.52
N PRO A 519 35.96 9.98 -2.49
CA PRO A 519 36.38 8.57 -2.41
C PRO A 519 37.22 8.23 -1.18
N GLU A 520 37.84 9.23 -0.54
CA GLU A 520 38.67 9.04 0.66
C GLU A 520 37.85 8.82 1.96
N GLU A 521 36.52 9.01 1.93
CA GLU A 521 35.64 8.83 3.11
C GLU A 521 35.03 7.39 3.24
N PHE A 522 35.47 6.44 2.40
CA PHE A 522 35.07 5.03 2.41
C PHE A 522 36.07 4.11 3.12
#